data_AF-A0A1X7T2E7-F1
#
_entry.id   AF-A0A1X7T2E7-F1
#
_cell.length_a   1.000
_cell.length_b   1.000
_cell.length_c   1.000
_cell.angle_alpha   90.00
_cell.angle_beta   90.00
_cell.angle_gamma   90.00
#
_symmetry.space_group_name_H-M   'P 1'
#
loop_
_entity.id
_entity.type
_entity.pdbx_description
1 polymer ?
#
loop_
_entity_poly.entity_id
_entity_poly.type
_entity_poly.pdbx_seq_one_letter_code
_entity_poly.pdbx_strand_id
1 'polypeptide(L)' 'LLGLTGTNEEVHTAAKAYRVYYSPAPVDDDNDYLVDHTIIIYLINSEGDFVDYYCQNKTADQVHAGISNQMLKYKHRK' A
#
# COMPACT_ATOMS: atom_id res chain seq x y z
N LEU A 1 13.84 -0.84 -6.51
CA LEU A 1 12.79 -0.88 -5.47
C LEU A 1 13.47 -1.11 -4.13
N LEU A 2 12.99 -0.50 -3.06
CA LEU A 2 13.39 -0.82 -1.69
C LEU A 2 12.23 -1.57 -1.03
N GLY A 3 12.45 -2.83 -0.65
CA GLY A 3 11.49 -3.61 0.14
C GLY A 3 11.67 -3.27 1.62
N LEU A 4 10.55 -3.07 2.33
CA LEU A 4 10.55 -2.84 3.77
C LEU A 4 10.07 -4.10 4.49
N THR A 5 10.74 -4.43 5.59
CA THR A 5 10.43 -5.55 6.48
C THR A 5 10.79 -5.17 7.91
N GLY A 6 10.41 -6.01 8.88
CA GLY A 6 10.69 -5.78 10.29
C GLY A 6 10.16 -6.90 11.15
N THR A 7 10.14 -6.66 12.46
CA THR A 7 9.47 -7.52 13.45
C THR A 7 7.95 -7.51 13.25
N ASN A 8 7.26 -8.53 13.80
CA ASN A 8 5.79 -8.58 13.76
C ASN A 8 5.13 -7.33 14.36
N GLU A 9 5.73 -6.75 15.41
CA GLU A 9 5.21 -5.53 16.05
C GLU A 9 5.37 -4.29 15.16
N GLU A 10 6.51 -4.15 14.48
CA GLU A 10 6.76 -3.06 13.54
C GLU A 10 5.82 -3.15 12.33
N VAL A 11 5.66 -4.36 11.77
CA VAL A 11 4.72 -4.61 10.64
C VAL A 11 3.28 -4.35 11.09
N HIS A 12 2.88 -4.82 12.27
CA HIS A 12 1.54 -4.56 12.81
C HIS A 12 1.28 -3.07 13.02
N THR A 13 2.27 -2.33 13.53
CA THR A 13 2.20 -0.88 13.74
C THR A 13 1.99 -0.15 12.41
N ALA A 14 2.77 -0.51 11.38
CA ALA A 14 2.61 0.04 10.04
C ALA A 14 1.24 -0.32 9.41
N ALA A 15 0.83 -1.58 9.50
CA ALA A 15 -0.47 -2.03 8.99
C ALA A 15 -1.64 -1.26 9.65
N LYS A 16 -1.58 -1.06 10.97
CA LYS A 16 -2.58 -0.28 11.72
C LYS A 16 -2.59 1.19 11.30
N ALA A 17 -1.43 1.81 11.10
CA ALA A 17 -1.32 3.21 10.68
C ALA A 17 -2.00 3.46 9.33
N TYR A 18 -1.88 2.51 8.39
CA TYR A 18 -2.51 2.57 7.06
C TYR A 18 -3.86 1.85 6.98
N ARG A 19 -4.35 1.31 8.10
CA ARG A 19 -5.60 0.55 8.19
C ARG A 19 -5.66 -0.64 7.21
N VAL A 20 -4.52 -1.27 6.98
CA VAL A 20 -4.39 -2.45 6.13
C VAL A 20 -4.76 -3.68 6.96
N TYR A 21 -5.66 -4.51 6.41
CA TYR A 21 -5.96 -5.82 6.96
C TYR A 21 -4.94 -6.84 6.45
N TYR A 22 -4.48 -7.72 7.34
CA TYR A 22 -3.75 -8.94 7.01
C TYR A 22 -4.09 -10.06 8.01
N SER A 23 -4.13 -11.30 7.56
CA SER A 23 -4.39 -12.48 8.39
C SER A 23 -3.67 -13.70 7.82
N PRO A 24 -2.76 -14.33 8.59
CA PRO A 24 -2.18 -15.60 8.17
C PRO A 24 -3.23 -16.71 8.21
N ALA A 25 -3.30 -17.51 7.15
CA ALA A 25 -4.08 -18.73 7.10
C ALA A 25 -3.36 -19.85 7.87
N PRO A 26 -4.07 -20.95 8.22
CA PRO A 26 -3.43 -22.15 8.75
C PRO A 26 -2.34 -22.67 7.81
N VAL A 27 -1.30 -23.24 8.41
CA VAL A 27 -0.21 -23.89 7.67
C VAL A 27 -0.74 -25.17 7.03
N ASP A 28 -0.35 -25.43 5.79
CA ASP A 28 -0.70 -26.64 5.05
C ASP A 28 0.25 -27.82 5.36
N ASP A 29 -0.01 -28.97 4.72
CA ASP A 29 0.73 -30.21 4.94
C ASP A 29 2.21 -30.11 4.50
N ASP A 30 2.56 -29.14 3.64
CA ASP A 30 3.92 -28.90 3.14
C ASP A 30 4.68 -27.85 3.96
N ASN A 31 4.11 -27.40 5.09
CA ASN A 31 4.57 -26.26 5.90
C ASN A 31 4.49 -24.89 5.22
N ASP A 32 3.69 -24.76 4.16
CA ASP A 32 3.41 -23.49 3.51
C ASP A 32 2.16 -22.82 4.11
N TYR A 33 2.08 -21.49 4.00
CA TYR A 33 0.91 -20.75 4.43
C TYR A 33 0.70 -19.51 3.57
N LEU A 34 -0.56 -19.11 3.44
CA LEU A 34 -0.96 -17.88 2.78
C LEU A 34 -1.26 -16.79 3.80
N VAL A 35 -1.14 -15.55 3.37
CA VAL A 35 -1.55 -14.39 4.16
C VAL A 35 -2.58 -13.63 3.36
N ASP A 36 -3.83 -13.68 3.82
CA ASP A 36 -4.89 -12.82 3.31
C ASP A 36 -4.50 -11.38 3.62
N HIS A 37 -4.57 -10.49 2.64
CA HIS A 37 -4.22 -9.10 2.82
C HIS A 37 -5.06 -8.18 1.92
N THR A 38 -5.12 -6.91 2.31
CA THR A 38 -5.78 -5.88 1.51
C THR A 38 -4.93 -5.52 0.29
N ILE A 39 -5.49 -5.62 -0.91
CA ILE A 39 -4.78 -5.32 -2.17
C ILE A 39 -5.04 -3.86 -2.57
N ILE A 40 -4.30 -2.95 -1.94
CA ILE A 40 -4.36 -1.49 -2.17
C ILE A 40 -2.94 -0.92 -2.21
N ILE A 41 -2.71 0.01 -3.15
CA ILE A 41 -1.51 0.83 -3.25
C ILE A 41 -1.85 2.23 -2.74
N TYR A 42 -1.05 2.76 -1.81
CA TYR A 42 -1.22 4.11 -1.26
C TYR A 42 -0.23 5.08 -1.91
N LEU A 43 -0.69 6.27 -2.27
CA LEU A 43 0.15 7.36 -2.77
C LEU A 43 0.31 8.42 -1.68
N ILE A 44 1.57 8.65 -1.31
CA ILE A 44 1.98 9.64 -0.30
C ILE A 44 2.81 10.72 -1.00
N ASN A 45 2.58 11.99 -0.67
CA ASN A 45 3.34 13.10 -1.24
C ASN A 45 4.71 13.27 -0.53
N SER A 46 5.54 14.19 -1.03
CA SER A 46 6.87 14.46 -0.44
C SER A 46 6.83 15.13 0.94
N GLU A 47 5.68 15.62 1.39
CA GLU A 47 5.46 16.16 2.74
C GLU A 47 5.02 15.07 3.73
N GLY A 48 4.76 13.84 3.24
CA GLY A 48 4.29 12.72 4.06
C GLY A 48 2.76 12.61 4.15
N ASP A 49 2.01 13.46 3.44
CA ASP A 49 0.55 13.37 3.46
C ASP A 49 0.05 12.29 2.53
N PHE A 50 -0.98 11.58 2.99
CA PHE A 50 -1.80 10.73 2.14
C PHE A 50 -2.56 11.56 1.10
N VAL A 51 -2.41 11.22 -0.18
CA VAL A 51 -3.05 11.96 -1.28
C VAL A 51 -4.02 11.11 -2.11
N ASP A 52 -3.77 9.81 -2.28
CA ASP A 52 -4.62 8.95 -3.09
C ASP A 52 -4.38 7.45 -2.80
N TYR A 53 -5.25 6.57 -3.32
CA TYR A 53 -5.07 5.12 -3.25
C TYR A 53 -5.63 4.42 -4.50
N TYR A 54 -5.07 3.25 -4.82
CA TYR A 54 -5.41 2.46 -6.00
C TYR A 54 -5.63 0.99 -5.63
N CYS A 55 -6.80 0.46 -5.96
CA CYS A 55 -7.12 -0.95 -5.75
C CYS A 55 -6.69 -1.82 -6.94
N GLN A 56 -6.72 -3.15 -6.76
CA GLN A 56 -6.40 -4.14 -7.79
C GLN A 56 -7.14 -3.96 -9.13
N ASN A 57 -8.34 -3.38 -9.11
CA ASN A 57 -9.14 -3.18 -10.32
C ASN A 57 -8.65 -2.03 -11.22
N LYS A 58 -7.63 -1.27 -10.82
CA LYS A 58 -7.09 -0.16 -11.61
C LYS A 58 -6.05 -0.66 -12.61
N THR A 59 -6.16 -0.19 -13.85
CA THR A 59 -5.14 -0.45 -14.87
C THR A 59 -3.93 0.47 -14.68
N ALA A 60 -2.79 0.09 -15.27
CA ALA A 60 -1.57 0.90 -15.25
C ALA A 60 -1.82 2.34 -15.76
N ASP A 61 -2.59 2.50 -16.84
CA ASP A 61 -2.92 3.81 -17.40
C ASP A 61 -3.76 4.66 -16.45
N GLN A 62 -4.71 4.04 -15.74
CA GLN A 62 -5.54 4.75 -14.76
C GLN A 62 -4.72 5.21 -13.56
N VAL A 63 -3.80 4.37 -13.07
CA VAL A 63 -2.88 4.73 -11.99
C VAL A 63 -1.93 5.84 -12.44
N HIS A 64 -1.37 5.73 -13.64
CA HIS A 64 -0.50 6.75 -14.23
C HIS A 64 -1.20 8.11 -14.33
N ALA A 65 -2.43 8.14 -14.85
CA ALA A 65 -3.22 9.37 -14.96
C ALA A 65 -3.55 9.95 -13.57
N GLY A 66 -3.90 9.09 -12.61
CA GLY A 66 -4.14 9.48 -11.22
C GLY A 66 -2.92 10.18 -10.60
N ILE A 67 -1.75 9.52 -10.64
CA ILE A 67 -0.51 10.06 -10.09
C ILE A 67 -0.14 11.38 -10.78
N SER A 68 -0.22 11.44 -12.11
CA SER A 68 0.12 12.65 -12.88
C SER A 68 -0.74 13.85 -12.49
N ASN A 69 -2.04 13.63 -12.27
CA ASN A 69 -2.95 14.67 -11.78
C ASN A 69 -2.61 15.12 -10.35
N GLN A 70 -2.27 14.20 -9.45
CA GLN A 70 -1.85 14.55 -8.09
C GLN A 70 -0.53 15.34 -8.08
N MET A 71 0.41 15.00 -8.98
CA MET A 71 1.66 15.75 -9.15
C MET A 71 1.42 17.19 -9.64
N LEU A 72 0.50 17.41 -10.58
CA LEU A 72 0.14 18.74 -11.04
C LEU A 72 -0.48 19.57 -9.92
N LYS A 73 -1.43 18.98 -9.17
CA LYS A 73 -2.04 19.62 -8.00
C LYS A 73 -0.99 19.99 -6.94
N TYR A 74 -0.04 19.10 -6.67
CA TYR A 74 1.04 19.36 -5.71
C TYR A 74 1.91 20.54 -6.14
N LYS A 75 2.28 20.62 -7.43
CA LYS A 75 3.08 21.72 -7.98
C LYS A 75 2.38 23.08 -7.93
N HIS A 76 1.06 23.13 -8.10
CA HIS A 76 0.31 24.41 -8.07
C HIS A 76 0.01 24.90 -6.65
N ARG A 77 0.22 24.05 -5.65
CA ARG A 77 0.00 24.37 -4.23
C ARG A 77 1.25 24.96 -3.57
N LYS A 78 2.40 24.87 -4.25
CA LYS A 78 3.66 25.58 -3.94
C LYS A 78 3.79 26.78 -4.85
#